data_AF-A0A5C9CBG6-F1
#
_entry.id   AF-A0A5C9CBG6-F1
#
_cell.length_a   1.000
_cell.length_b   1.000
_cell.length_c   1.000
_cell.angle_alpha   90.00
_cell.angle_beta   90.00
_cell.angle_gamma   90.00
#
_symmetry.space_group_name_H-M   'P 1'
#
loop_
_entity.id
_entity.type
_entity.pdbx_description
1 polymer ?
#
loop_
_entity_poly.entity_id
_entity_poly.type
_entity_poly.pdbx_seq_one_letter_code
_entity_poly.pdbx_strand_id
1 'polypeptide(L)' 'MMEPGLNHILFVSILLFFIGVYGFFTRRNLITMLMSIELILNSVNLNFIAFNKYLWPGKMDGLFFSIFVIAKKSSID' A
#
# COMPACT_ATOMS: atom_id res chain seq x y z
N MET A 1 9.70 -17.24 17.82
CA MET A 1 9.76 -16.00 17.03
C MET A 1 8.33 -15.71 16.60
N MET A 2 7.70 -14.64 17.12
CA MET A 2 6.32 -14.33 16.76
C MET A 2 6.31 -13.85 15.31
N GLU A 3 5.93 -14.71 14.37
CA GLU A 3 5.62 -14.25 13.03
C GLU A 3 4.49 -13.23 13.15
N PRO A 4 4.64 -12.00 12.63
CA PRO A 4 3.54 -11.06 12.61
C PRO A 4 2.39 -11.72 11.83
N GLY A 5 1.32 -12.07 12.55
CA GLY A 5 0.14 -12.68 11.98
C GLY A 5 -0.43 -11.75 10.90
N LEU A 6 -0.94 -12.34 9.82
CA LEU A 6 -1.55 -11.66 8.67
C LEU A 6 -2.45 -10.47 9.07
N ASN A 7 -3.19 -10.62 10.16
CA ASN A 7 -4.06 -9.61 10.74
C ASN A 7 -3.36 -8.28 11.03
N HIS A 8 -2.11 -8.29 11.49
CA HIS A 8 -1.34 -7.05 11.73
C HIS A 8 -1.06 -6.30 10.42
N ILE A 9 -0.65 -7.02 9.36
CA ILE A 9 -0.35 -6.41 8.06
C ILE A 9 -1.63 -5.83 7.45
N LEU A 10 -2.74 -6.58 7.53
CA LEU A 10 -4.05 -6.11 7.09
C LEU A 10 -4.50 -4.85 7.85
N PHE A 11 -4.37 -4.85 9.18
CA PHE A 11 -4.73 -3.71 10.02
C PHE A 11 -3.92 -2.46 9.68
N VAL A 12 -2.60 -2.60 9.51
CA VAL A 12 -1.71 -1.50 9.10
C VAL A 12 -2.06 -1.00 7.70
N SER A 13 -2.35 -1.90 6.74
CA SER A 13 -2.73 -1.51 5.38
C SER A 13 -4.01 -0.67 5.35
N ILE A 14 -5.00 -1.03 6.18
CA ILE A 14 -6.28 -0.32 6.28
C ILE A 14 -6.09 1.05 6.92
N LEU A 15 -5.27 1.14 7.98
CA LEU A 15 -4.94 2.41 8.62
C LEU A 15 -4.26 3.37 7.65
N LEU A 16 -3.22 2.91 6.93
CA LEU A 16 -2.55 3.76 5.93
C LEU A 16 -3.51 4.17 4.78
N PHE A 17 -4.42 3.27 4.37
CA PHE A 17 -5.41 3.59 3.34
C PHE A 17 -6.33 4.74 3.78
N PHE A 18 -6.89 4.68 4.99
CA PHE A 18 -7.75 5.76 5.52
C PHE A 18 -6.98 7.07 5.73
N ILE A 19 -5.72 7.02 6.16
CA ILE A 19 -4.87 8.21 6.28
C ILE A 19 -4.64 8.83 4.90
N GLY A 20 -4.37 8.01 3.88
CA GLY A 20 -4.20 8.46 2.51
C GLY A 20 -5.46 9.09 1.93
N VAL A 21 -6.63 8.47 2.15
CA VAL A 21 -7.93 9.00 1.73
C VAL A 21 -8.25 10.32 2.44
N TYR A 22 -8.02 10.40 3.75
CA TYR A 22 -8.20 11.65 4.49
C TYR A 22 -7.28 12.77 3.99
N GLY A 23 -6.02 12.44 3.69
CA GLY A 23 -5.05 13.34 3.06
C GLY A 23 -5.51 13.81 1.67
N PHE A 24 -6.13 12.92 0.89
CA PHE A 24 -6.63 13.24 -0.44
C PHE A 24 -7.77 14.28 -0.40
N PHE A 25 -8.74 14.13 0.50
CA PHE A 25 -9.89 15.05 0.61
C PHE A 25 -9.54 16.39 1.26
N THR A 26 -8.58 16.42 2.18
CA THR A 26 -8.29 17.63 2.99
C THR A 26 -7.40 18.64 2.26
N ARG A 27 -6.67 18.21 1.21
CA ARG A 27 -5.60 19.01 0.62
C ARG A 27 -6.07 19.73 -0.66
N ARG A 28 -5.83 21.04 -0.72
CA ARG A 28 -6.12 21.88 -1.90
C ARG A 28 -4.97 21.94 -2.91
N ASN A 29 -3.78 21.47 -2.53
CA ASN A 29 -2.59 21.57 -3.36
C ASN A 29 -2.38 20.28 -4.18
N LEU A 30 -2.24 20.41 -5.50
CA LEU A 30 -2.10 19.28 -6.44
C LEU A 30 -0.95 18.34 -6.05
N ILE A 31 0.21 18.89 -5.68
CA ILE A 31 1.39 18.10 -5.26
C ILE A 31 1.07 17.24 -4.03
N THR A 32 0.40 17.82 -3.03
CA THR A 32 0.04 17.09 -1.80
C THR A 32 -1.06 16.05 -2.05
N MET A 33 -1.94 16.32 -3.02
CA MET A 33 -2.94 15.36 -3.48
C MET A 33 -2.28 14.16 -4.18
N LEU A 34 -1.29 14.39 -5.04
CA LEU A 34 -0.48 13.33 -5.66
C LEU A 34 0.26 12.48 -4.62
N MET A 35 0.85 13.12 -3.61
CA MET A 35 1.51 12.39 -2.52
C MET A 35 0.54 11.53 -1.69
N SER A 36 -0.70 12.00 -1.51
CA SER A 36 -1.75 11.22 -0.85
C SER A 36 -2.17 10.02 -1.71
N ILE A 37 -2.24 10.18 -3.03
CA ILE A 37 -2.51 9.08 -3.97
C ILE A 37 -1.39 8.01 -3.92
N GLU A 38 -0.13 8.42 -3.87
CA GLU A 38 0.98 7.47 -3.70
C GLU A 38 0.86 6.67 -2.39
N LEU A 39 0.45 7.32 -1.30
CA LEU A 39 0.23 6.65 -0.02
C LEU A 39 -0.92 5.63 -0.10
N ILE A 40 -2.02 5.98 -0.78
CA ILE A 40 -3.15 5.08 -1.02
C ILE A 40 -2.69 3.87 -1.86
N LEU A 41 -1.93 4.09 -2.92
CA LEU A 41 -1.42 3.01 -3.78
C LEU A 41 -0.49 2.06 -3.03
N ASN A 42 0.36 2.58 -2.14
CA ASN A 42 1.22 1.77 -1.28
C ASN A 42 0.39 0.91 -0.29
N SER A 43 -0.68 1.47 0.26
CA SER A 43 -1.59 0.77 1.17
C SER A 43 -2.32 -0.40 0.49
N VAL A 44 -2.82 -0.18 -0.73
CA VAL A 44 -3.46 -1.23 -1.55
C VAL A 44 -2.47 -2.34 -1.88
N ASN A 45 -1.23 -1.99 -2.17
CA ASN A 45 -0.18 -2.97 -2.45
C ASN A 45 0.19 -3.81 -1.21
N LEU A 46 0.29 -3.21 -0.02
CA LEU A 46 0.46 -3.94 1.24
C LEU A 46 -0.70 -4.92 1.51
N ASN A 47 -1.92 -4.51 1.19
CA ASN A 47 -3.10 -5.36 1.29
C ASN A 47 -3.02 -6.55 0.33
N PHE A 48 -2.58 -6.31 -0.91
CA PHE A 48 -2.32 -7.36 -1.91
C PHE A 48 -1.25 -8.34 -1.44
N ILE A 49 -0.12 -7.87 -0.89
CA ILE A 49 0.96 -8.71 -0.35
C ILE A 49 0.44 -9.57 0.81
N ALA A 50 -0.37 -9.00 1.70
CA ALA A 50 -1.01 -9.74 2.78
C ALA A 50 -1.90 -10.87 2.24
N PHE A 51 -2.82 -10.55 1.34
CA PHE A 51 -3.69 -11.55 0.71
C PHE A 51 -2.90 -12.62 -0.04
N ASN A 52 -1.84 -12.24 -0.74
CA ASN A 52 -0.98 -13.17 -1.46
C ASN A 52 -0.28 -14.16 -0.51
N LYS A 53 0.24 -13.66 0.63
CA LYS A 53 0.82 -14.50 1.69
C LYS A 53 -0.19 -15.48 2.30
N TYR A 54 -1.48 -15.11 2.34
CA TYR A 54 -2.54 -15.99 2.86
C TYR A 54 -3.01 -17.04 1.85
N LEU A 55 -3.20 -16.64 0.58
CA LEU A 55 -3.76 -17.50 -0.46
C LEU A 55 -2.72 -18.47 -1.06
N TRP A 56 -1.46 -18.03 -1.18
CA TRP A 56 -0.37 -18.83 -1.73
C TRP A 56 0.94 -18.52 -0.98
N PRO A 57 1.24 -19.21 0.14
CA PRO A 57 2.45 -18.95 0.94
C PRO A 57 3.80 -19.21 0.22
N GLY A 58 3.79 -19.55 -1.08
CA GLY A 58 4.98 -19.84 -1.88
C GLY A 58 5.02 -19.21 -3.28
N LYS A 59 4.06 -18.36 -3.66
CA LYS A 59 4.12 -17.62 -4.94
C LYS A 59 4.24 -16.12 -4.68
N MET A 60 5.25 -15.51 -5.30
CA MET A 60 5.61 -14.08 -5.11
C MET A 60 4.75 -13.15 -5.98
N ASP A 61 3.45 -13.43 -6.16
CA ASP A 61 2.59 -12.62 -7.04
C ASP A 61 2.36 -11.20 -6.46
N GLY A 62 2.38 -11.06 -5.13
CA GLY A 62 2.32 -9.75 -4.45
C GLY A 62 3.56 -8.86 -4.70
N LEU A 63 4.70 -9.44 -5.08
CA LEU A 63 5.93 -8.68 -5.36
C LEU A 63 5.81 -7.90 -6.68
N PHE A 64 5.17 -8.47 -7.69
CA PHE A 64 4.98 -7.82 -9.00
C PHE A 64 4.17 -6.53 -8.88
N PHE A 65 3.14 -6.50 -8.04
CA PHE A 65 2.34 -5.29 -7.80
C PHE A 65 3.15 -4.23 -7.03
N SER A 66 4.03 -4.68 -6.12
CA SER A 66 4.91 -3.79 -5.35
C SER A 66 5.94 -3.07 -6.22
N ILE A 67 6.51 -3.78 -7.18
CA ILE A 67 7.45 -3.20 -8.15
C ILE A 67 6.73 -2.15 -9.02
N PHE A 68 5.47 -2.37 -9.39
CA PHE A 68 4.67 -1.38 -10.13
C PHE A 68 4.45 -0.09 -9.32
N VAL A 69 4.20 -0.19 -8.01
CA VAL A 69 4.07 1.00 -7.14
C VAL A 69 5.40 1.73 -7.01
N ILE A 70 6.52 1.01 -6.84
CA ILE A 70 7.86 1.61 -6.79
C ILE A 70 8.20 2.30 -8.13
N ALA A 71 7.88 1.67 -9.25
CA ALA A 71 8.09 2.24 -10.58
C ALA A 71 7.25 3.52 -10.79
N LYS A 72 6.01 3.54 -10.30
CA LYS A 72 5.18 4.75 -10.30
C LYS A 72 5.79 5.87 -9.46
N LYS A 73 6.32 5.53 -8.28
CA LYS A 73 6.98 6.47 -7.37
C LYS A 73 8.25 7.07 -7.99
N SER A 74 9.11 6.25 -8.56
CA SER A 74 10.36 6.68 -9.22
C SER A 74 10.15 7.57 -10.44
N SER A 75 8.96 7.60 -11.04
CA SER A 75 8.65 8.42 -12.22
C SER A 75 8.10 9.80 -11.86
N ILE A 76 7.80 10.05 -10.58
CA ILE A 76 7.16 11.29 -10.09
C ILE A 76 8.15 12.20 -9.33
N ASP A 77 9.36 11.70 -9.04
CA ASP A 77 10.48 12.48 -8.51
C ASP A 77 11.16 13.34 -9.60
#